data_AF-A0LS57-F1
#
_entry.id   AF-A0LS57-F1
#
_cell.length_a   1.000
_cell.length_b   1.000
_cell.length_c   1.000
_cell.angle_alpha   90.00
_cell.angle_beta   90.00
_cell.angle_gamma   90.00
#
_symmetry.space_group_name_H-M   'P 1'
#
loop_
_entity.id
_entity.type
_entity.pdbx_description
1 polymer ?
#
loop_
_entity_poly.entity_id
_entity_poly.type
_entity_poly.pdbx_seq_one_letter_code
_entity_poly.pdbx_strand_id
1 'polypeptide(L)'
;MTTLAEALEAEHRLIDEGIERFLAAPAADDAPSALRNAFAGLRRHIYLEEEIAFPPLQDAGFVGPILVMLNEHGKMWDVMTEVERLLAAGDVTSAAELVRGRLTALLASHNPKEERILYPQLDSALEPQRQEALREFVAAGRLPDGWVCARAGSTPAASETHPAGDRR
;
A
#
# COMPACT_ATOMS: atom_id res chain seq x y z
N MET A 1 23.25 -8.90 -9.87
CA MET A 1 22.50 -8.92 -8.61
C MET A 1 21.57 -7.74 -8.66
N THR A 2 20.28 -7.93 -8.41
CA THR A 2 19.29 -6.86 -8.32
C THR A 2 19.52 -6.06 -7.03
N THR A 3 19.44 -4.73 -7.09
CA THR A 3 19.55 -3.88 -5.89
C THR A 3 18.28 -3.97 -5.05
N LEU A 4 18.33 -3.48 -3.81
CA LEU A 4 17.13 -3.42 -2.95
C LEU A 4 16.04 -2.54 -3.56
N ALA A 5 16.43 -1.37 -4.09
CA ALA A 5 15.52 -0.45 -4.75
C ALA A 5 14.83 -1.11 -5.95
N GLU A 6 15.60 -1.77 -6.82
CA GLU A 6 15.05 -2.48 -7.99
C GLU A 6 14.07 -3.60 -7.59
N ALA A 7 14.33 -4.27 -6.47
CA ALA A 7 13.47 -5.33 -5.97
C ALA A 7 12.16 -4.77 -5.40
N LEU A 8 12.19 -3.69 -4.63
CA LEU A 8 11.00 -3.01 -4.11
C LEU A 8 10.15 -2.39 -5.24
N GLU A 9 10.78 -1.74 -6.21
CA GLU A 9 10.11 -1.25 -7.42
C GLU A 9 9.44 -2.38 -8.23
N ALA A 10 10.03 -3.58 -8.22
CA ALA A 10 9.40 -4.74 -8.85
C ALA A 10 8.14 -5.19 -8.09
N GLU A 11 8.12 -5.10 -6.76
CA GLU A 11 6.92 -5.36 -5.96
C GLU A 11 5.82 -4.34 -6.25
N HIS A 12 6.15 -3.04 -6.37
CA HIS A 12 5.21 -2.01 -6.81
C HIS A 12 4.55 -2.36 -8.14
N ARG A 13 5.35 -2.70 -9.16
CA ARG A 13 4.82 -3.08 -10.48
C ARG A 13 3.88 -4.27 -10.41
N LEU A 14 4.21 -5.31 -9.65
CA LEU A 14 3.36 -6.49 -9.49
C LEU A 14 2.03 -6.17 -8.80
N ILE A 15 2.05 -5.28 -7.81
CA ILE A 15 0.84 -4.80 -7.12
C ILE A 15 -0.03 -4.00 -8.09
N ASP A 16 0.57 -3.04 -8.81
CA ASP A 16 -0.12 -2.18 -9.77
C ASP A 16 -0.75 -3.02 -10.91
N GLU A 17 -0.01 -3.97 -11.47
CA GLU A 17 -0.52 -4.89 -12.51
C GLU A 17 -1.76 -5.68 -12.05
N GLY A 18 -1.77 -6.15 -10.80
CA GLY A 18 -2.91 -6.86 -10.23
C GLY A 18 -4.14 -5.96 -10.03
N ILE A 19 -3.92 -4.71 -9.62
CA ILE A 19 -4.98 -3.69 -9.50
C ILE A 19 -5.53 -3.32 -10.88
N GLU A 20 -4.67 -3.09 -11.86
CA GLU A 20 -5.05 -2.76 -13.23
C GLU A 20 -5.85 -3.88 -13.89
N ARG A 21 -5.45 -5.14 -13.69
CA ARG A 21 -6.18 -6.32 -14.18
C ARG A 21 -7.61 -6.35 -13.63
N PHE A 22 -7.77 -6.10 -12.33
CA PHE A 22 -9.11 -6.01 -11.73
C PHE A 22 -9.92 -4.86 -12.33
N LEU A 23 -9.33 -3.67 -12.48
CA LEU A 23 -10.02 -2.49 -13.01
C LEU A 23 -10.39 -2.59 -14.50
N ALA A 24 -9.66 -3.40 -15.27
CA ALA A 24 -9.93 -3.64 -16.69
C ALA A 24 -11.16 -4.52 -16.92
N ALA A 25 -11.39 -5.51 -16.04
CA ALA A 25 -12.54 -6.41 -16.14
C ALA A 25 -13.06 -6.85 -14.76
N PRO A 26 -13.70 -5.96 -13.97
CA PRO A 26 -14.08 -6.27 -12.58
C PRO A 26 -15.05 -7.45 -12.43
N ALA A 27 -15.83 -7.74 -13.48
CA ALA A 27 -16.80 -8.82 -13.53
C ALA A 27 -16.25 -10.14 -14.09
N ALA A 28 -14.97 -10.20 -14.47
CA ALA A 28 -14.35 -11.46 -14.90
C ALA A 28 -14.15 -12.41 -13.70
N ASP A 29 -14.25 -13.71 -13.96
CA ASP A 29 -14.17 -14.74 -12.91
C ASP A 29 -12.85 -14.70 -12.10
N ASP A 30 -11.75 -14.25 -12.72
CA ASP A 30 -10.43 -14.16 -12.09
C ASP A 30 -10.12 -12.78 -11.46
N ALA A 31 -10.92 -11.75 -11.75
CA ALA A 31 -10.63 -10.38 -11.33
C ALA A 31 -10.61 -10.19 -9.81
N PRO A 32 -11.56 -10.73 -9.02
CA PRO A 32 -11.48 -10.68 -7.56
C PRO A 32 -10.23 -11.38 -7.00
N SER A 33 -9.74 -12.43 -7.66
CA SER A 33 -8.54 -13.15 -7.23
C SER A 33 -7.27 -12.33 -7.53
N ALA A 34 -7.20 -11.67 -8.68
CA ALA A 34 -6.11 -10.74 -9.01
C ALA A 34 -6.01 -9.60 -8.00
N LEU A 35 -7.15 -8.98 -7.65
CA LEU A 35 -7.18 -7.91 -6.66
C LEU A 35 -6.78 -8.39 -5.25
N ARG A 36 -7.27 -9.56 -4.82
CA ARG A 36 -6.88 -10.14 -3.53
C ARG A 36 -5.38 -10.40 -3.44
N ASN A 37 -4.77 -10.90 -4.53
CA ASN A 37 -3.32 -11.11 -4.59
C ASN A 37 -2.56 -9.77 -4.51
N ALA A 38 -3.04 -8.74 -5.23
CA ALA A 38 -2.45 -7.40 -5.16
C ALA A 38 -2.54 -6.81 -3.74
N PHE A 39 -3.68 -6.96 -3.06
CA PHE A 39 -3.87 -6.47 -1.69
C PHE A 39 -3.01 -7.24 -0.69
N ALA A 40 -2.89 -8.56 -0.84
CA ALA A 40 -1.97 -9.35 -0.03
C ALA A 40 -0.51 -8.90 -0.24
N GLY A 41 -0.13 -8.64 -1.50
CA GLY A 41 1.17 -8.08 -1.86
C GLY A 41 1.40 -6.72 -1.20
N LEU A 42 0.47 -5.78 -1.35
CA LEU A 42 0.57 -4.43 -0.80
C LEU A 42 0.65 -4.42 0.73
N ARG A 43 -0.14 -5.24 1.43
CA ARG A 43 -0.04 -5.34 2.90
C ARG A 43 1.30 -5.92 3.36
N ARG A 44 1.80 -6.93 2.66
CA ARG A 44 3.12 -7.50 2.93
C ARG A 44 4.23 -6.48 2.65
N HIS A 45 4.09 -5.70 1.59
CA HIS A 45 5.03 -4.62 1.24
C HIS A 45 5.04 -3.51 2.29
N ILE A 46 3.86 -3.04 2.73
CA ILE A 46 3.74 -2.06 3.81
C ILE A 46 4.40 -2.58 5.11
N TYR A 47 4.20 -3.85 5.47
CA TYR A 47 4.90 -4.46 6.61
C TYR A 47 6.42 -4.42 6.45
N LEU A 48 6.92 -4.82 5.27
CA LEU A 48 8.33 -4.82 4.96
C LEU A 48 8.95 -3.44 5.19
N GLU A 49 8.25 -2.42 4.72
CA GLU A 49 8.71 -1.05 4.83
C GLU A 49 8.66 -0.56 6.27
N GLU A 50 7.52 -0.67 6.95
CA GLU A 50 7.33 -0.15 8.31
C GLU A 50 8.25 -0.80 9.34
N GLU A 51 8.47 -2.12 9.23
CA GLU A 51 9.20 -2.88 10.25
C GLU A 51 10.69 -3.04 9.93
N ILE A 52 11.09 -2.94 8.65
CA ILE A 52 12.45 -3.26 8.21
C ILE A 52 13.12 -2.07 7.51
N ALA A 53 12.49 -1.50 6.49
CA ALA A 53 13.14 -0.47 5.66
C ALA A 53 13.14 0.91 6.32
N PHE A 54 12.05 1.31 6.97
CA PHE A 54 11.85 2.64 7.53
C PHE A 54 12.59 2.93 8.83
N PRO A 55 12.71 2.01 9.81
CA PRO A 55 13.42 2.28 11.05
C PRO A 55 14.85 2.84 10.85
N PRO A 56 15.73 2.23 10.02
CA PRO A 56 17.06 2.77 9.78
C PRO A 56 17.06 4.11 9.03
N LEU A 57 16.08 4.35 8.16
CA LEU A 57 15.92 5.66 7.51
C LEU A 57 15.52 6.75 8.52
N GLN A 58 14.69 6.42 9.51
CA GLN A 58 14.37 7.34 10.60
C GLN A 58 15.61 7.68 11.42
N ASP A 59 16.43 6.67 11.77
CA ASP A 59 17.69 6.85 12.49
C ASP A 59 18.69 7.72 11.70
N ALA A 60 18.66 7.62 10.36
CA ALA A 60 19.44 8.46 9.45
C ALA A 60 18.87 9.87 9.23
N GLY A 61 17.77 10.24 9.89
CA GLY A 61 17.20 11.60 9.89
C GLY A 61 16.01 11.82 8.94
N PHE A 62 15.48 10.78 8.28
CA PHE A 62 14.33 10.89 7.36
C PHE A 62 12.96 10.88 8.07
N VAL A 63 12.90 11.31 9.32
CA VAL A 63 11.68 11.26 10.16
C VAL A 63 10.47 11.90 9.48
N GLY A 64 10.63 13.09 8.87
CA GLY A 64 9.54 13.80 8.18
C GLY A 64 8.96 13.00 7.00
N PRO A 65 9.79 12.62 6.00
CA PRO A 65 9.37 11.74 4.90
C PRO A 65 8.70 10.45 5.37
N ILE A 66 9.25 9.76 6.37
CA ILE A 66 8.66 8.51 6.87
C ILE A 66 7.29 8.74 7.52
N LEU A 67 7.08 9.83 8.25
CA LEU A 67 5.75 10.16 8.80
C LEU A 67 4.71 10.36 7.68
N VAL A 68 5.10 10.88 6.52
CA VAL A 68 4.21 10.97 5.37
C VAL A 68 3.84 9.58 4.85
N MET A 69 4.82 8.68 4.70
CA MET A 69 4.57 7.31 4.22
C MET A 69 3.64 6.55 5.15
N LEU A 70 3.90 6.56 6.47
CA LEU A 70 3.06 5.91 7.47
C LEU A 70 1.59 6.39 7.41
N ASN A 71 1.37 7.69 7.21
CA ASN A 71 0.01 8.24 7.07
C ASN A 71 -0.67 7.78 5.78
N GLU A 72 0.09 7.59 4.70
CA GLU A 72 -0.44 7.09 3.43
C GLU A 72 -0.70 5.59 3.46
N HIS A 73 0.18 4.80 4.10
CA HIS A 73 -0.04 3.39 4.39
C HIS A 73 -1.34 3.18 5.16
N GLY A 74 -1.60 3.99 6.19
CA GLY A 74 -2.87 3.95 6.93
C GLY A 74 -4.09 4.17 6.02
N LYS A 75 -4.04 5.18 5.14
CA LYS A 75 -5.13 5.45 4.19
C LYS A 75 -5.31 4.32 3.18
N MET A 76 -4.23 3.76 2.65
CA MET A 76 -4.29 2.62 1.73
C MET A 76 -4.87 1.39 2.41
N TRP A 77 -4.48 1.13 3.66
CA TRP A 77 -5.00 0.04 4.47
C TRP A 77 -6.51 0.12 4.69
N ASP A 78 -7.00 1.32 5.04
CA ASP A 78 -8.43 1.58 5.23
C ASP A 78 -9.21 1.35 3.92
N VAL A 79 -8.67 1.81 2.80
CA VAL A 79 -9.28 1.62 1.47
C VAL A 79 -9.34 0.14 1.09
N MET A 80 -8.24 -0.61 1.25
CA MET A 80 -8.23 -2.05 0.98
C MET A 80 -9.27 -2.79 1.82
N THR A 81 -9.36 -2.45 3.10
CA THR A 81 -10.33 -3.05 4.04
C THR A 81 -11.77 -2.80 3.60
N GLU A 82 -12.09 -1.58 3.17
CA GLU A 82 -13.43 -1.25 2.68
C GLU A 82 -13.76 -1.92 1.35
N VAL A 83 -12.80 -1.98 0.42
CA VAL A 83 -12.95 -2.69 -0.85
C VAL A 83 -13.25 -4.18 -0.61
N GLU A 84 -12.52 -4.83 0.30
CA GLU A 84 -12.76 -6.23 0.64
C GLU A 84 -14.15 -6.45 1.24
N ARG A 85 -14.64 -5.51 2.07
CA ARG A 85 -16.00 -5.54 2.61
C ARG A 85 -17.05 -5.45 1.51
N LEU A 86 -16.88 -4.56 0.53
CA LEU A 86 -17.79 -4.41 -0.61
C LEU A 86 -17.81 -5.67 -1.48
N LEU A 87 -16.64 -6.24 -1.77
CA LEU A 87 -16.53 -7.49 -2.53
C LEU A 87 -17.19 -8.67 -1.80
N ALA A 88 -17.04 -8.76 -0.48
CA ALA A 88 -17.71 -9.79 0.33
C ALA A 88 -19.24 -9.63 0.32
N ALA A 89 -19.75 -8.41 0.16
CA ALA A 89 -21.17 -8.11 -0.01
C ALA A 89 -21.66 -8.28 -1.46
N GLY A 90 -20.79 -8.62 -2.41
CA GLY A 90 -21.12 -8.73 -3.83
C GLY A 90 -21.20 -7.40 -4.58
N ASP A 91 -20.85 -6.29 -3.94
CA ASP A 91 -20.87 -4.95 -4.54
C ASP A 91 -19.56 -4.66 -5.30
N VAL A 92 -19.40 -5.34 -6.43
CA VAL A 92 -18.22 -5.23 -7.29
C VAL A 92 -18.11 -3.83 -7.91
N THR A 93 -19.23 -3.17 -8.20
CA THR A 93 -19.25 -1.84 -8.82
C THR A 93 -18.65 -0.81 -7.87
N SER A 94 -19.15 -0.70 -6.63
CA SER A 94 -18.60 0.27 -5.67
C SER A 94 -17.18 -0.08 -5.24
N ALA A 95 -16.84 -1.38 -5.17
CA ALA A 95 -15.45 -1.80 -4.97
C ALA A 95 -14.53 -1.26 -6.08
N ALA A 96 -14.92 -1.41 -7.35
CA ALA A 96 -14.15 -0.91 -8.49
C ALA A 96 -14.04 0.61 -8.52
N GLU A 97 -15.09 1.34 -8.16
CA GLU A 97 -15.06 2.81 -8.04
C GLU A 97 -14.08 3.26 -6.96
N LEU A 98 -14.09 2.62 -5.79
CA LEU A 98 -13.21 2.95 -4.68
C LEU A 98 -11.73 2.66 -5.03
N VAL A 99 -11.45 1.53 -5.68
CA VAL A 99 -10.12 1.22 -6.19
C VAL A 99 -9.67 2.28 -7.21
N ARG A 100 -10.51 2.59 -8.20
CA ARG A 100 -10.18 3.52 -9.30
C ARG A 100 -10.00 4.97 -8.86
N GLY A 101 -10.80 5.43 -7.90
CA GLY A 101 -10.82 6.83 -7.48
C GLY A 101 -9.87 7.13 -6.31
N ARG A 102 -9.64 6.16 -5.43
CA ARG A 102 -8.93 6.41 -4.17
C ARG A 102 -7.64 5.62 -4.04
N LEU A 103 -7.67 4.30 -4.25
CA LEU A 103 -6.46 3.47 -4.07
C LEU A 103 -5.38 3.83 -5.10
N THR A 104 -5.75 3.88 -6.38
CA THR A 104 -4.83 4.26 -7.47
C THR A 104 -4.27 5.67 -7.29
N ALA A 105 -5.08 6.62 -6.81
CA ALA A 105 -4.62 7.99 -6.54
C ALA A 105 -3.62 8.06 -5.38
N LEU A 106 -3.82 7.25 -4.34
CA LEU A 106 -2.86 7.11 -3.25
C LEU A 106 -1.55 6.52 -3.77
N LEU A 107 -1.58 5.38 -4.45
CA LEU A 107 -0.40 4.70 -5.01
C LEU A 107 0.37 5.60 -5.99
N ALA A 108 -0.34 6.27 -6.91
CA ALA A 108 0.28 7.17 -7.87
C ALA A 108 0.99 8.37 -7.22
N SER A 109 0.53 8.81 -6.04
CA SER A 109 1.21 9.84 -5.26
C SER A 109 2.30 9.26 -4.35
N HIS A 110 2.16 8.01 -3.92
CA HIS A 110 2.97 7.35 -2.91
C HIS A 110 4.26 6.77 -3.50
N ASN A 111 4.14 5.84 -4.45
CA ASN A 111 5.26 5.08 -5.01
C ASN A 111 6.41 5.98 -5.47
N PRO A 112 6.19 7.11 -6.19
CA PRO A 112 7.30 7.95 -6.64
C PRO A 112 8.11 8.62 -5.51
N LYS A 113 7.53 8.78 -4.30
CA LYS A 113 8.27 9.32 -3.15
C LYS A 113 9.23 8.26 -2.62
N GLU A 114 8.79 7.01 -2.57
CA GLU A 114 9.63 5.91 -2.11
C GLU A 114 10.75 5.66 -3.11
N GLU A 115 10.39 5.46 -4.37
CA GLU A 115 11.32 5.14 -5.46
C GLU A 115 12.39 6.22 -5.67
N ARG A 116 12.01 7.51 -5.58
CA ARG A 116 12.94 8.61 -5.90
C ARG A 116 13.63 9.21 -4.68
N ILE A 117 13.05 9.05 -3.48
CA ILE A 117 13.54 9.72 -2.27
C ILE A 117 14.07 8.71 -1.27
N LEU A 118 13.33 7.63 -0.98
CA LEU A 118 13.66 6.70 0.11
C LEU A 118 14.54 5.54 -0.35
N TYR A 119 14.14 4.82 -1.39
CA TYR A 119 14.84 3.63 -1.87
C TYR A 119 16.30 3.89 -2.26
N PRO A 120 16.68 5.03 -2.87
CA PRO A 120 18.08 5.33 -3.16
C PRO A 120 18.97 5.47 -1.91
N GLN A 121 18.36 5.66 -0.73
CA GLN A 121 19.06 5.79 0.54
C GLN A 121 19.17 4.46 1.28
N LEU A 122 18.49 3.41 0.85
CA LEU A 122 18.50 2.12 1.56
C LEU A 122 19.90 1.52 1.60
N ASP A 123 20.64 1.52 0.47
CA ASP A 123 21.99 0.96 0.43
C ASP A 123 23.00 1.73 1.29
N SER A 124 22.78 3.03 1.53
CA SER A 124 23.66 3.87 2.37
C SER A 124 23.22 3.95 3.83
N ALA A 125 21.93 3.79 4.13
CA ALA A 125 21.38 3.88 5.48
C ALA A 125 21.33 2.52 6.20
N LEU A 126 21.28 1.41 5.47
CA LEU A 126 21.20 0.07 6.05
C LEU A 126 22.60 -0.53 6.26
N GLU A 127 22.86 -0.97 7.49
CA GLU A 127 23.96 -1.89 7.78
C GLU A 127 23.79 -3.21 7.00
N PRO A 128 24.88 -3.90 6.62
CA PRO A 128 24.82 -5.09 5.78
C PRO A 128 23.86 -6.18 6.27
N GLN A 129 23.74 -6.36 7.59
CA GLN A 129 22.81 -7.33 8.19
C GLN A 129 21.35 -6.97 7.93
N ARG A 130 20.98 -5.68 7.97
CA ARG A 130 19.61 -5.24 7.69
C ARG A 130 19.30 -5.27 6.19
N GLN A 131 20.29 -4.99 5.35
CA GLN A 131 20.14 -5.17 3.91
C GLN A 131 19.84 -6.64 3.57
N GLU A 132 20.51 -7.58 4.25
CA GLU A 132 20.26 -9.00 4.07
C GLU A 132 18.86 -9.39 4.57
N ALA A 133 18.45 -8.93 5.76
CA ALA A 133 17.09 -9.18 6.26
C ALA A 133 16.01 -8.65 5.30
N LEU A 134 16.23 -7.48 4.70
CA LEU A 134 15.34 -6.91 3.69
C LEU A 134 15.32 -7.77 2.42
N ARG A 135 16.47 -8.23 1.93
CA ARG A 135 16.57 -9.15 0.78
C ARG A 135 15.84 -10.47 1.03
N GLU A 136 16.07 -11.09 2.20
CA GLU A 136 15.41 -12.32 2.61
C GLU A 136 13.88 -12.16 2.67
N PHE A 137 13.41 -11.03 3.22
CA PHE A 137 11.98 -10.78 3.31
C PHE A 137 11.33 -10.49 1.96
N VAL A 138 11.99 -9.76 1.05
CA VAL A 138 11.50 -9.60 -0.33
C VAL A 138 11.38 -10.96 -1.02
N ALA A 139 12.34 -11.87 -0.80
CA ALA A 139 12.35 -13.18 -1.45
C ALA A 139 11.27 -14.14 -0.93
N ALA A 140 10.99 -14.16 0.38
CA ALA A 140 10.15 -15.21 0.98
C ALA A 140 9.33 -14.77 2.20
N GLY A 141 9.39 -13.49 2.56
CA GLY A 141 8.70 -12.91 3.71
C GLY A 141 7.18 -13.06 3.59
N ARG A 142 6.52 -13.16 4.75
CA ARG A 142 5.07 -13.16 4.84
C ARG A 142 4.64 -12.13 5.86
N LEU A 143 3.48 -11.54 5.61
CA LEU A 143 2.81 -10.71 6.59
C LEU A 143 2.49 -11.56 7.83
N PRO A 144 2.89 -11.14 9.05
CA PRO A 144 2.50 -11.85 10.26
C PRO A 144 0.99 -11.81 10.50
N ASP A 145 0.44 -12.90 11.05
CA ASP A 145 -0.98 -13.00 11.36
C ASP A 145 -1.41 -11.90 12.35
N GLY A 146 -2.47 -11.18 12.01
CA GLY A 146 -3.02 -10.11 12.83
C GLY A 146 -2.21 -8.80 12.81
N TRP A 147 -1.13 -8.70 12.02
CA TRP A 147 -0.43 -7.44 11.86
C TRP A 147 -1.29 -6.42 11.10
N VAL A 148 -1.21 -5.16 11.53
CA VAL A 148 -1.92 -4.02 10.96
C VAL A 148 -0.95 -2.85 10.91
N CYS A 149 -0.97 -2.07 9.83
CA CYS A 149 -0.07 -0.93 9.70
C CYS A 149 -0.29 0.13 10.78
N ALA A 150 0.77 0.87 11.11
CA ALA A 150 0.81 1.75 12.28
C ALA A 150 -0.29 2.83 12.33
N ARG A 151 -0.86 3.19 11.17
CA ARG A 151 -1.87 4.25 11.01
C ARG A 151 -3.22 3.77 10.47
N ALA A 152 -3.47 2.46 10.43
CA ALA A 152 -4.80 1.95 10.07
C ALA A 152 -5.87 2.54 11.00
N GLY A 153 -7.07 2.82 10.46
CA GLY A 153 -8.19 3.40 11.20
C GLY A 153 -7.99 4.85 11.64
N SER A 154 -6.91 5.51 11.23
CA SER A 154 -6.65 6.92 11.57
C SER A 154 -7.35 7.90 10.62
N THR A 155 -7.94 7.42 9.52
CA THR A 155 -8.70 8.28 8.60
C THR A 155 -10.08 8.57 9.17
N PRO A 156 -10.48 9.84 9.40
CA PRO A 156 -11.84 10.16 9.77
C PRO A 156 -12.80 9.67 8.69
N ALA A 157 -13.91 9.04 9.07
CA ALA A 157 -15.00 8.76 8.13
C ALA A 157 -15.36 10.07 7.42
N ALA A 158 -15.40 10.06 6.09
CA ALA A 158 -15.81 11.23 5.32
C ALA A 158 -17.19 11.65 5.82
N SER A 159 -17.27 12.82 6.44
CA SER A 159 -18.53 13.38 6.91
C SER A 159 -19.50 13.41 5.73
N GLU A 160 -20.60 12.68 5.81
CA GLU A 160 -21.69 12.80 4.86
C GLU A 160 -22.13 14.27 4.82
N THR A 161 -21.76 14.99 3.77
CA THR A 161 -22.33 16.30 3.50
C THR A 161 -23.79 16.08 3.13
N HIS A 162 -24.65 16.16 4.14
CA HIS A 162 -26.10 16.25 3.98
C HIS A 162 -26.40 17.47 3.10
N PRO A 163 -27.08 17.33 1.95
CA PRO A 163 -27.52 18.51 1.22
C PRO A 163 -28.50 19.25 2.13
N ALA A 164 -28.14 20.47 2.50
CA ALA A 164 -29.00 21.33 3.30
C ALA A 164 -30.36 21.44 2.60
N GLY A 165 -31.37 20.93 3.29
CA GLY A 165 -32.75 20.98 2.85
C GLY A 165 -33.19 22.40 2.51
N ASP A 166 -33.92 22.44 1.42
CA ASP A 166 -34.82 23.48 0.97
C ASP A 166 -35.38 24.35 2.11
N ARG A 167 -35.11 25.66 2.03
CA ARG A 167 -35.85 26.70 2.73
C ARG A 167 -35.88 27.97 1.89
N ARG A 168 -36.83 28.04 0.96
CA ARG A 168 -37.95 29.02 0.91
C ARG A 168 -38.37 29.32 -0.52
#